data_AF-A0A840P9T8-F1
#
_entry.id   AF-A0A840P9T8-F1
#
_cell.length_a   1.000
_cell.length_b   1.000
_cell.length_c   1.000
_cell.angle_alpha   90.00
_cell.angle_beta   90.00
_cell.angle_gamma   90.00
#
_symmetry.space_group_name_H-M   'P 1'
#
loop_
_entity.id
_entity.type
_entity.pdbx_description
1 polymer ?
#
loop_
_entity_poly.entity_id
_entity_poly.type
_entity_poly.pdbx_seq_one_letter_code
_entity_poly.pdbx_strand_id
1 'polypeptide(L)'
;MELEDQNCWTLAEAAGHSTPDRPQHFPARASWDEQQVTAQAARWAIEHLDDGDPGHTVLIIDETADAKSSTEAAGAARHHSGALGHIA
;
A
#
# COMPACT_ATOMS: atom_id res chain seq x y z
N MET A 1 3.72 5.99 -17.91
CA MET A 1 2.74 7.08 -17.94
C MET A 1 2.22 7.17 -16.53
N GLU A 2 2.48 8.27 -15.84
CA GLU A 2 1.92 8.48 -14.51
C GLU A 2 0.43 8.79 -14.66
N LEU A 3 -0.44 8.16 -13.88
CA LEU A 3 -1.88 8.49 -13.88
C LEU A 3 -2.10 9.56 -12.82
N GLU A 4 -2.86 10.59 -13.17
CA GLU A 4 -3.21 11.71 -12.29
C GLU A 4 -3.95 11.22 -11.04
N ASP A 5 -4.84 10.22 -11.20
CA ASP A 5 -5.50 9.51 -10.11
C ASP A 5 -5.16 8.01 -10.12
N GLN A 6 -4.86 7.44 -8.95
CA GLN A 6 -4.53 6.02 -8.78
C GLN A 6 -5.70 5.21 -8.21
N ASN A 7 -6.94 5.62 -8.48
CA ASN A 7 -8.11 4.89 -8.05
C ASN A 7 -8.36 3.65 -8.93
N CYS A 8 -9.19 2.70 -8.46
CA CYS A 8 -9.46 1.45 -9.18
C CYS A 8 -10.09 1.66 -10.57
N TRP A 9 -10.76 2.79 -10.82
CA TRP A 9 -11.32 3.11 -12.12
C TRP A 9 -10.21 3.50 -13.11
N THR A 10 -9.37 4.47 -12.73
CA THR A 10 -8.24 4.91 -13.56
C THR A 10 -7.26 3.77 -13.82
N LEU A 11 -7.00 2.93 -12.81
CA LEU A 11 -6.17 1.74 -12.96
C LEU A 11 -6.78 0.70 -13.91
N ALA A 12 -8.11 0.51 -13.85
CA ALA A 12 -8.81 -0.39 -14.77
C ALA A 12 -8.74 0.13 -16.22
N GLU A 13 -9.00 1.42 -16.43
CA GLU A 13 -8.92 2.06 -17.74
C GLU A 13 -7.51 1.94 -18.32
N ALA A 14 -6.48 2.24 -17.53
CA ALA A 14 -5.08 2.10 -17.94
C ALA A 14 -4.70 0.64 -18.29
N ALA A 15 -5.33 -0.34 -17.63
CA ALA A 15 -5.18 -1.77 -17.91
C ALA A 15 -6.09 -2.27 -19.05
N GLY A 16 -6.86 -1.40 -19.71
CA GLY A 16 -7.77 -1.75 -20.79
C GLY A 16 -9.01 -2.54 -20.33
N HIS A 17 -9.41 -2.40 -19.07
CA HIS A 17 -10.62 -2.99 -18.52
C HIS A 17 -11.79 -2.03 -18.63
N SER A 18 -12.97 -2.56 -18.97
CA SER A 18 -14.20 -1.78 -19.10
C SER A 18 -14.87 -1.45 -17.75
N THR A 19 -14.46 -2.12 -16.68
CA THR A 19 -15.02 -1.97 -15.33
C THR A 19 -13.90 -2.09 -14.29
N PRO A 20 -14.11 -1.57 -13.06
CA PRO A 20 -13.10 -1.54 -12.01
C PRO A 20 -13.12 -2.83 -11.19
N ASP A 21 -13.99 -3.79 -11.54
CA ASP A 21 -14.28 -4.95 -10.72
C ASP A 21 -13.03 -5.77 -10.41
N ARG A 22 -12.12 -5.87 -11.39
CA ARG A 22 -10.85 -6.60 -11.24
C ARG A 22 -9.91 -5.92 -10.22
N PRO A 23 -9.51 -4.65 -10.39
CA PRO A 23 -8.68 -3.98 -9.38
C PRO A 23 -9.39 -3.82 -8.04
N GLN A 24 -10.72 -3.69 -8.00
CA GLN A 24 -11.49 -3.65 -6.75
C GLN A 24 -11.57 -5.01 -6.05
N HIS A 25 -11.55 -6.12 -6.78
CA HIS A 25 -11.59 -7.46 -6.18
C HIS A 25 -10.39 -7.68 -5.26
N PHE A 26 -9.20 -7.23 -5.67
CA PHE A 26 -7.97 -7.41 -4.90
C PHE A 26 -8.07 -6.88 -3.46
N PRO A 27 -8.40 -5.59 -3.20
CA PRO A 27 -8.53 -5.08 -1.84
C PRO A 27 -9.84 -5.47 -1.15
N ALA A 28 -10.92 -5.76 -1.89
CA ALA A 28 -12.25 -5.93 -1.28
C ALA A 28 -12.68 -7.38 -1.02
N ARG A 29 -12.18 -8.35 -1.81
CA ARG A 29 -12.73 -9.72 -1.81
C ARG A 29 -11.68 -10.82 -1.92
N ALA A 30 -10.46 -10.50 -2.38
CA ALA A 30 -9.42 -11.51 -2.48
C ALA A 30 -9.06 -12.03 -1.08
N SER A 31 -8.87 -13.34 -0.98
CA SER A 31 -8.22 -13.95 0.18
C SER A 31 -6.73 -14.01 -0.11
N TRP A 32 -5.94 -13.39 0.75
CA TRP A 32 -4.50 -13.31 0.60
C TRP A 32 -3.83 -13.58 1.95
N ASP A 33 -2.67 -14.19 1.88
CA ASP A 33 -1.79 -14.32 3.03
C ASP A 33 -1.02 -13.00 3.19
N GLU A 34 -1.37 -12.24 4.22
CA GLU A 34 -0.79 -10.92 4.51
C GLU A 34 0.73 -10.99 4.70
N GLN A 35 1.23 -12.06 5.34
CA GLN A 35 2.67 -12.24 5.56
C GLN A 35 3.36 -12.54 4.23
N GLN A 36 2.76 -13.39 3.41
CA GLN A 36 3.30 -13.73 2.10
C GLN A 36 3.37 -12.52 1.18
N VAL A 37 2.30 -11.72 1.11
CA VAL A 37 2.28 -10.51 0.26
C VAL A 37 3.28 -9.47 0.74
N THR A 38 3.35 -9.24 2.05
CA THR A 38 4.34 -8.31 2.63
C THR A 38 5.76 -8.77 2.32
N ALA A 39 6.07 -10.06 2.47
CA ALA A 39 7.38 -10.60 2.15
C ALA A 39 7.74 -10.50 0.66
N GLN A 40 6.76 -10.68 -0.23
CA GLN A 40 6.97 -10.50 -1.67
C GLN A 40 7.21 -9.03 -2.04
N ALA A 41 6.42 -8.11 -1.50
CA ALA A 41 6.60 -6.68 -1.72
C ALA A 41 7.96 -6.18 -1.21
N ALA A 42 8.37 -6.62 -0.02
CA ALA A 42 9.67 -6.29 0.54
C ALA A 42 10.82 -6.82 -0.33
N ARG A 43 10.73 -8.08 -0.80
CA ARG A 43 11.73 -8.65 -1.71
C ARG A 43 11.83 -7.84 -3.00
N TRP A 44 10.69 -7.53 -3.62
CA TRP A 44 10.66 -6.73 -4.84
C TRP A 44 11.29 -5.36 -4.62
N ALA A 45 10.98 -4.68 -3.51
CA ALA A 45 11.57 -3.38 -3.19
C ALA A 45 13.09 -3.47 -3.01
N ILE A 46 13.58 -4.47 -2.28
CA ILE A 46 15.01 -4.71 -2.10
C ILE A 46 15.69 -4.93 -3.45
N GLU A 47 15.14 -5.78 -4.32
CA GLU A 47 15.69 -6.06 -5.65
C GLU A 47 15.81 -4.81 -6.54
N HIS A 48 14.96 -3.79 -6.33
CA HIS A 48 14.97 -2.55 -7.13
C HIS A 48 15.73 -1.39 -6.46
N LEU A 49 15.97 -1.47 -5.15
CA LEU A 49 16.70 -0.47 -4.39
C LEU A 49 18.18 -0.84 -4.17
N ASP A 50 18.54 -2.12 -4.32
CA ASP A 50 19.91 -2.60 -4.27
C ASP A 50 20.68 -2.16 -5.53
N ASP A 51 21.69 -1.29 -5.34
CA ASP A 51 22.59 -0.84 -6.39
C ASP A 51 23.88 -1.67 -6.47
N GLY A 52 24.02 -2.68 -5.61
CA GLY A 52 25.17 -3.56 -5.52
C GLY A 52 26.39 -2.99 -4.80
N ASP A 53 26.31 -1.77 -4.23
CA ASP A 53 27.40 -1.15 -3.46
C ASP A 53 27.17 -1.28 -1.95
N PRO A 54 27.98 -2.10 -1.24
CA PRO A 54 27.84 -2.28 0.20
C PRO A 54 28.08 -0.96 0.97
N GLY A 55 27.02 -0.38 1.51
CA GLY A 55 27.07 0.80 2.38
C GLY A 55 26.35 2.03 1.84
N HIS A 56 25.77 1.97 0.63
CA HIS A 56 24.96 3.07 0.07
C HIS A 56 23.48 3.01 0.47
N THR A 57 23.01 1.91 1.06
CA THR A 57 21.63 1.77 1.52
C THR A 57 21.47 2.18 2.98
N VAL A 58 20.47 3.02 3.27
CA VAL A 58 20.05 3.35 4.64
C VAL A 58 18.62 2.86 4.84
N LEU A 59 18.41 2.03 5.86
CA LEU A 59 17.08 1.63 6.30
C LEU A 59 16.58 2.62 7.36
N ILE A 60 15.47 3.29 7.06
CA ILE A 60 14.77 4.18 8.00
C ILE A 60 13.49 3.47 8.44
N ILE A 61 13.29 3.38 9.75
CA ILE A 61 12.06 2.86 10.34
C ILE A 61 11.37 4.02 11.02
N ASP A 62 10.11 4.23 10.68
CA ASP A 62 9.27 5.26 11.27
C ASP A 62 7.86 4.71 11.53
N GLU A 63 7.17 5.31 12.49
CA GLU A 63 5.76 5.02 12.76
C GLU A 63 4.90 5.91 11.87
N THR A 64 4.05 5.32 11.02
CA THR A 64 3.13 6.06 10.16
C THR A 64 1.68 5.74 10.51
N ALA A 65 0.82 6.76 10.46
CA ALA A 65 -0.61 6.61 10.63
C ALA A 65 -1.36 7.69 9.85
N ASP A 66 -2.46 7.27 9.21
CA ASP A 66 -3.35 8.15 8.45
C ASP A 66 -4.74 8.20 9.07
N ALA A 67 -5.18 9.39 9.46
CA ALA A 67 -6.54 9.61 9.94
C ALA A 67 -7.55 9.39 8.81
N LYS A 68 -8.48 8.45 9.02
CA LYS A 68 -9.55 8.17 8.05
C LYS A 68 -10.76 9.06 8.33
N SER A 69 -11.32 9.62 7.25
CA SER A 69 -12.47 10.53 7.32
C SER A 69 -13.82 9.81 7.50
N SER A 70 -13.86 8.49 7.36
CA SER A 70 -15.07 7.67 7.48
C SER A 70 -14.74 6.30 8.10
N THR A 71 -15.70 5.75 8.84
CA THR A 71 -15.63 4.38 9.40
C THR A 71 -15.77 3.29 8.33
N GLU A 72 -16.20 3.64 7.12
CA GLU A 72 -16.30 2.70 6.00
C GLU A 72 -14.98 2.59 5.20
N ALA A 73 -13.99 3.43 5.51
CA ALA A 73 -12.69 3.36 4.83
C ALA A 73 -11.90 2.12 5.27
N ALA A 74 -11.12 1.55 4.33
CA ALA A 74 -10.19 0.48 4.66
C ALA A 74 -9.18 0.94 5.72
N GLY A 75 -9.02 0.14 6.77
CA GLY A 75 -8.15 0.45 7.91
C GLY A 75 -8.69 1.55 8.82
N ALA A 76 -9.99 1.87 8.79
CA ALA A 76 -10.61 2.86 9.69
C ALA A 76 -10.86 2.35 11.12
N ALA A 77 -10.37 1.15 11.47
CA ALA A 77 -10.37 0.68 12.84
C ALA A 77 -9.53 1.61 13.73
N ARG A 78 -9.80 1.60 15.04
CA ARG A 78 -9.05 2.45 15.97
C ARG A 78 -7.58 2.03 15.99
N HIS A 79 -6.71 2.96 15.61
CA HIS A 79 -5.27 2.83 15.77
C HIS A 79 -4.79 3.76 16.89
N HIS A 80 -3.91 3.25 17.74
CA HIS A 80 -3.20 4.05 18.73
C HIS A 80 -1.87 4.43 18.10
N SER A 81 -1.73 5.70 17.71
CA SER A 81 -0.51 6.18 17.07
C SER A 81 -0.15 7.57 17.57
N GLY A 82 1.13 7.73 17.91
CA GLY A 82 1.71 9.02 18.29
C GLY A 82 1.64 10.05 17.16
N ALA A 83 1.72 9.59 15.89
CA ALA A 83 1.66 10.45 14.71
C ALA A 83 0.30 11.16 14.55
N LEU A 84 -0.78 10.58 15.10
CA LEU A 84 -2.12 11.15 15.10
C LEU A 84 -2.45 11.90 16.41
N GLY A 85 -1.46 12.12 17.27
CA GLY A 85 -1.64 12.80 18.56
C GLY A 85 -2.36 11.94 19.62
N HIS A 86 -2.45 10.63 19.41
CA HIS A 86 -2.96 9.68 20.39
C HIS A 86 -1.80 9.09 21.21
N ILE A 87 -2.10 8.53 22.38
CA ILE A 87 -1.09 7.88 23.23
C ILE A 87 -0.66 6.58 22.52
N ALA A 88 0.65 6.45 22.28
CA ALA A 88 1.28 5.19 21.89
C ALA A 88 1.43 4.25 23.09
#